data_AF-A0A3D0DDE0-F1
#
_entry.id   AF-A0A3D0DDE0-F1
#
_cell.length_a   1.000
_cell.length_b   1.000
_cell.length_c   1.000
_cell.angle_alpha   90.00
_cell.angle_beta   90.00
_cell.angle_gamma   90.00
#
_symmetry.space_group_name_H-M   'P 1'
#
loop_
_entity.id
_entity.type
_entity.pdbx_description
1 polymer ?
#
loop_
_entity_poly.entity_id
_entity_poly.type
_entity_poly.pdbx_seq_one_letter_code
_entity_poly.pdbx_strand_id
1 'polypeptide(L)'
;MDDAKMIKSQIGGLALDVTTNSPVITISPIGSEKILPIWIGHYEAWAIGMEISGIASKRPLTHDLMFSIIKAMGGVVEKVEITALKEQT
;
A
#
# COMPACT_ATOMS: atom_id res chain seq x y z
N MET A 1 -17.39 -5.99 -11.31
CA MET A 1 -16.74 -4.76 -11.82
C MET A 1 -15.72 -5.18 -12.86
N ASP A 2 -15.63 -4.48 -13.99
CA ASP A 2 -14.83 -4.92 -15.15
C ASP A 2 -13.32 -4.77 -14.91
N ASP A 3 -12.64 -5.90 -14.72
CA ASP A 3 -11.17 -5.99 -14.66
C ASP A 3 -10.49 -5.41 -15.92
N ALA A 4 -11.21 -5.36 -17.04
CA ALA A 4 -10.76 -4.80 -18.31
C ALA A 4 -10.38 -3.30 -18.25
N LYS A 5 -10.70 -2.59 -17.15
CA LYS A 5 -10.39 -1.16 -16.98
C LYS A 5 -9.29 -0.87 -15.95
N MET A 6 -8.75 -1.88 -15.27
CA MET A 6 -7.77 -1.69 -14.21
C MET A 6 -6.34 -1.66 -14.75
N ILE A 7 -5.52 -0.76 -14.22
CA ILE A 7 -4.12 -0.60 -14.63
C ILE A 7 -3.22 -1.28 -13.60
N LYS A 8 -2.49 -2.31 -14.04
CA LYS A 8 -1.51 -2.98 -13.18
C LYS A 8 -0.42 -1.99 -12.78
N SER A 9 -0.22 -1.86 -11.48
CA SER A 9 0.64 -0.84 -10.88
C SER A 9 1.57 -1.44 -9.83
N GLN A 10 2.63 -0.72 -9.51
CA GLN A 10 3.63 -1.10 -8.52
C GLN A 10 3.87 0.06 -7.54
N ILE A 11 4.37 -0.28 -6.35
CA ILE A 11 4.82 0.71 -5.38
C ILE A 11 6.13 1.30 -5.90
N GLY A 12 6.16 2.63 -6.07
CA GLY A 12 7.35 3.40 -6.42
C GLY A 12 8.23 3.69 -5.21
N GLY A 13 7.63 3.93 -4.04
CA GLY A 13 8.36 4.15 -2.79
C GLY A 13 7.56 4.92 -1.74
N LEU A 14 8.20 5.16 -0.61
CA LEU A 14 7.68 5.98 0.49
C LEU A 14 8.51 7.27 0.60
N ALA A 15 7.84 8.41 0.71
CA ALA A 15 8.44 9.73 0.83
C ALA A 15 7.73 10.56 1.92
N LEU A 16 8.31 11.71 2.26
CA LEU A 16 7.68 12.73 3.09
C LEU A 16 7.40 13.98 2.24
N ASP A 17 6.18 14.47 2.30
CA ASP A 17 5.85 15.80 1.80
C ASP A 17 6.45 16.83 2.76
N VAL A 18 7.46 17.56 2.28
CA VAL A 18 8.21 18.56 3.08
C VAL A 18 7.35 19.75 3.53
N THR A 19 6.21 19.99 2.88
CA THR A 19 5.33 21.12 3.22
C THR A 19 4.44 20.77 4.39
N THR A 20 3.89 19.56 4.38
CA THR A 20 2.91 19.09 5.38
C THR A 20 3.51 18.16 6.41
N ASN A 21 4.78 17.79 6.25
CA ASN A 21 5.48 16.72 6.98
C ASN A 21 4.65 15.43 7.04
N SER A 22 3.89 15.14 5.98
CA SER A 22 3.00 13.99 5.92
C SER A 22 3.60 12.89 5.03
N PRO A 23 3.47 11.60 5.41
CA PRO A 23 3.94 10.50 4.58
C PRO A 23 3.16 10.35 3.28
N VAL A 24 3.86 10.07 2.20
CA VAL A 24 3.30 9.84 0.86
C VAL A 24 3.84 8.54 0.30
N ILE A 25 2.96 7.64 -0.13
CA ILE A 25 3.35 6.49 -0.95
C ILE A 25 3.10 6.81 -2.41
N THR A 26 4.07 6.46 -3.27
CA THR A 26 3.95 6.64 -4.72
C THR A 26 3.59 5.33 -5.37
N ILE A 27 2.60 5.37 -6.27
CA ILE A 27 2.17 4.22 -7.08
C ILE A 27 2.39 4.55 -8.55
N SER A 28 3.00 3.65 -9.30
CA SER A 28 3.26 3.84 -10.73
C SER A 28 2.68 2.68 -11.55
N PRO A 29 1.95 2.97 -12.64
CA PRO A 29 1.60 1.94 -13.61
C PRO A 29 2.85 1.27 -14.16
N ILE A 30 2.78 -0.06 -14.38
CA ILE A 30 3.89 -0.79 -14.98
C ILE A 30 4.10 -0.28 -16.41
N GLY A 31 5.33 0.17 -16.72
CA GLY A 31 5.69 0.69 -18.04
C GLY A 31 5.26 2.15 -18.30
N SER A 32 4.91 2.91 -17.26
CA SER A 32 4.59 4.34 -17.36
C SER A 32 5.45 5.18 -16.41
N GLU A 33 5.77 6.40 -16.82
CA GLU A 33 6.39 7.42 -15.95
C GLU A 33 5.36 8.16 -15.08
N LYS A 34 4.07 7.85 -15.22
CA LYS A 34 3.02 8.45 -14.39
C LYS A 34 3.16 7.97 -12.94
N ILE A 35 2.90 8.88 -12.01
CA ILE A 35 2.93 8.63 -10.57
C ILE A 35 1.60 9.08 -9.98
N LEU A 36 1.00 8.22 -9.17
CA LEU A 36 -0.12 8.52 -8.30
C LEU A 36 0.40 8.62 -6.85
N PRO A 37 0.51 9.82 -6.28
CA PRO A 37 0.81 9.99 -4.86
C PRO A 37 -0.44 9.74 -4.01
N ILE A 38 -0.29 8.97 -2.93
CA ILE A 38 -1.33 8.74 -1.93
C ILE A 38 -0.75 9.14 -0.57
N TRP A 39 -1.37 10.14 0.06
CA TRP A 39 -1.02 10.53 1.43
C TRP A 39 -1.59 9.51 2.38
N ILE A 40 -0.76 9.04 3.31
CA ILE A 40 -1.13 8.04 4.31
C ILE A 40 -0.74 8.53 5.70
N GLY A 41 -1.32 7.92 6.74
CA GLY A 41 -0.95 8.23 8.11
C GLY A 41 0.45 7.72 8.47
N HIS A 42 0.96 8.23 9.58
CA HIS A 42 2.31 7.89 10.08
C HIS A 42 2.45 6.41 10.43
N TYR A 43 1.40 5.78 10.95
CA TYR A 43 1.44 4.38 11.36
C TYR A 43 1.40 3.44 10.15
N GLU A 44 0.62 3.77 9.13
CA GLU A 44 0.61 3.06 7.85
C GLU A 44 1.96 3.17 7.16
N ALA A 45 2.52 4.39 7.11
CA ALA A 45 3.84 4.65 6.54
C ALA A 45 4.94 3.86 7.25
N TRP A 46 4.90 3.80 8.58
CA TRP A 46 5.87 3.03 9.36
C TRP A 46 5.77 1.52 9.06
N ALA A 47 4.55 0.97 9.04
CA ALA A 47 4.32 -0.44 8.75
C ALA A 47 4.82 -0.80 7.33
N ILE A 48 4.48 0.01 6.34
CA ILE A 48 4.93 -0.19 4.94
C ILE A 48 6.45 -0.02 4.83
N GLY A 49 7.02 0.99 5.50
CA GLY A 49 8.46 1.26 5.49
C GLY A 49 9.28 0.11 6.06
N MET A 50 8.80 -0.55 7.12
CA MET A 50 9.47 -1.74 7.66
C MET A 50 9.48 -2.90 6.67
N GLU A 51 8.35 -3.16 6.00
CA GLU A 51 8.24 -4.22 5.00
C GLU A 51 9.15 -3.94 3.79
N ILE A 52 9.15 -2.71 3.26
CA ILE A 52 10.05 -2.30 2.17
C ILE A 52 11.52 -2.44 2.57
N SER A 53 11.85 -2.17 3.83
CA SER A 53 13.21 -2.29 4.37
C SER A 53 13.61 -3.73 4.69
N GLY A 54 12.69 -4.70 4.57
CA GLY A 54 12.91 -6.10 4.94
C GLY A 54 13.17 -6.33 6.44
N ILE A 55 12.73 -5.40 7.29
CA ILE A 55 12.93 -5.49 8.75
C ILE A 55 11.79 -6.29 9.36
N ALA A 56 12.06 -7.53 9.71
CA ALA A 56 11.10 -8.37 10.42
C ALA A 56 10.97 -7.93 11.89
N SER A 57 9.72 -7.70 12.33
CA SER A 57 9.42 -7.46 13.73
C SER A 57 9.54 -8.74 14.56
N LYS A 58 9.95 -8.62 15.84
CA LYS A 58 10.00 -9.74 16.79
C LYS A 58 8.63 -10.36 17.08
N ARG A 59 7.56 -9.59 16.88
CA ARG A 59 6.17 -9.99 17.10
C ARG A 59 5.35 -9.60 15.88
N PRO A 60 4.34 -10.40 15.49
CA PRO A 60 3.48 -10.07 14.36
C PRO A 60 2.85 -8.71 14.55
N LEU A 61 2.93 -7.87 13.53
CA LEU A 61 2.22 -6.61 13.46
C LEU A 61 0.76 -6.85 13.07
N THR A 62 -0.05 -5.80 13.08
CA THR A 62 -1.49 -5.90 12.76
C THR A 62 -1.75 -6.53 11.40
N HIS A 63 -0.95 -6.17 10.38
CA HIS A 63 -1.10 -6.73 9.03
C HIS A 63 -0.60 -8.18 8.95
N ASP A 64 0.45 -8.55 9.68
CA ASP A 64 0.92 -9.94 9.77
C ASP A 64 -0.13 -10.85 10.41
N LEU A 65 -0.75 -10.36 11.48
CA LEU A 65 -1.83 -11.08 12.16
C LEU A 65 -3.05 -11.23 11.25
N MET A 66 -3.45 -10.15 10.57
CA MET A 66 -4.56 -10.19 9.61
C MET A 66 -4.30 -11.20 8.49
N PHE A 67 -3.09 -11.19 7.91
CA PHE A 67 -2.69 -12.15 6.89
C PHE A 67 -2.69 -13.59 7.42
N SER A 68 -2.25 -13.80 8.66
CA SER A 68 -2.28 -15.10 9.32
C SER A 68 -3.70 -15.62 9.52
N ILE A 69 -4.65 -14.74 9.87
CA ILE A 69 -6.07 -15.09 10.01
C ILE A 69 -6.65 -15.52 8.66
N ILE A 70 -6.42 -14.74 7.60
CA ILE A 70 -6.89 -15.07 6.24
C ILE A 70 -6.38 -16.47 5.83
N LYS A 71 -5.08 -16.73 6.06
CA LYS A 71 -4.48 -18.04 5.77
C LYS A 71 -5.04 -19.17 6.61
N ALA A 72 -5.25 -18.95 7.91
CA ALA A 72 -5.81 -19.95 8.81
C ALA A 72 -7.24 -20.37 8.41
N MET A 73 -7.98 -19.47 7.76
CA MET A 73 -9.30 -19.74 7.21
C MET A 73 -9.26 -20.35 5.79
N GLY A 74 -8.08 -20.63 5.24
CA GLY A 74 -7.90 -21.16 3.88
C GLY A 74 -8.05 -20.11 2.78
N GLY A 75 -8.07 -18.82 3.12
CA GLY A 75 -8.18 -17.72 2.17
C GLY A 75 -6.83 -17.29 1.57
N VAL A 76 -6.90 -16.57 0.45
CA VAL A 76 -5.76 -15.95 -0.24
C VAL A 76 -6.14 -14.52 -0.64
N VAL A 77 -5.21 -13.58 -0.49
CA VAL A 77 -5.37 -12.22 -1.02
C VAL A 77 -5.04 -12.26 -2.51
N GLU A 78 -6.06 -12.19 -3.37
CA GLU A 78 -5.88 -12.30 -4.82
C GLU A 78 -5.38 -11.00 -5.45
N LYS A 79 -5.95 -9.86 -5.04
CA LYS A 79 -5.58 -8.53 -5.55
C LYS A 79 -5.99 -7.43 -4.58
N VAL A 80 -5.36 -6.26 -4.75
CA VAL A 80 -5.73 -5.01 -4.09
C VAL A 80 -6.02 -3.98 -5.18
N GLU A 81 -7.13 -3.27 -5.06
CA GLU A 81 -7.61 -2.33 -6.07
C GLU A 81 -7.82 -0.95 -5.47
N ILE A 82 -7.22 0.07 -6.09
CA ILE A 82 -7.50 1.49 -5.82
C ILE A 82 -8.56 1.92 -6.82
N THR A 83 -9.80 2.08 -6.37
CA THR A 83 -10.98 2.14 -7.26
C THR A 83 -11.61 3.52 -7.40
N ALA A 84 -11.46 4.39 -6.41
CA ALA A 84 -12.08 5.71 -6.40
C ALA A 84 -11.29 6.70 -5.55
N LEU A 85 -11.55 7.98 -5.81
CA LEU A 85 -11.19 9.09 -4.94
C LEU A 85 -12.45 9.94 -4.76
N LYS A 86 -12.90 10.11 -3.52
CA LYS A 86 -14.07 10.89 -3.15
C LYS A 86 -13.74 11.69 -1.89
N GLU A 87 -13.92 13.00 -1.93
CA GLU A 87 -13.70 13.86 -0.75
C GLU A 87 -12.32 13.65 -0.10
N GLN A 88 -11.29 13.40 -0.92
CA GLN A 88 -9.92 13.09 -0.50
C GLN A 88 -9.69 11.66 0.07
N THR A 89 -10.58 10.70 -0.20
CA THR A 89 -10.41 9.27 0.16
C THR A 89 -10.70 8.33 -1.00
#